data_AF-A3XM12-F1
#
_entry.id   AF-A3XM12-F1
#
_cell.length_a   1.000
_cell.length_b   1.000
_cell.length_c   1.000
_cell.angle_alpha   90.00
_cell.angle_beta   90.00
_cell.angle_gamma   90.00
#
_symmetry.space_group_name_H-M   'P 1'
#
loop_
_entity.id
_entity.type
_entity.pdbx_description
1 polymer ?
#
loop_
_entity_poly.entity_id
_entity_poly.type
_entity_poly.pdbx_seq_one_letter_code
_entity_poly.pdbx_strand_id
1 'polypeptide(L)'
;MKKFKANWEITHNWQLIFPALGILLSLGCGFLIARRLDFFLDPGITQKIYLTVLSLVLTYAIIQLSLFCFKKLKNRWLLENRWEFIAVFIVFAITGSTAGRISSPVMQAIGLGSETISGWIYWPLRILIIFPIYQVLLIIIAWIFGQYAFFYQFEKKMLSRFGLGFLFKK
;
A
#
# COMPACT_ATOMS: atom_id res chain seq x y z
N MET A 1 -6.80 16.13 -22.86
CA MET A 1 -7.05 14.68 -22.74
C MET A 1 -6.07 13.80 -23.54
N LYS A 2 -5.91 13.99 -24.86
CA LYS A 2 -5.07 13.11 -25.72
C LYS A 2 -3.60 13.00 -25.26
N LYS A 3 -2.98 14.13 -24.92
CA LYS A 3 -1.58 14.18 -24.40
C LYS A 3 -1.39 13.40 -23.08
N PHE A 4 -2.38 13.43 -22.19
CA PHE A 4 -2.32 12.71 -20.92
C PHE A 4 -2.37 11.19 -21.13
N LYS A 5 -3.30 10.72 -21.98
CA LYS A 5 -3.43 9.31 -22.31
C LYS A 5 -2.13 8.73 -22.91
N ALA A 6 -1.51 9.47 -23.83
CA ALA A 6 -0.23 9.09 -24.42
C ALA A 6 0.90 9.01 -23.37
N ASN A 7 0.99 10.01 -22.47
CA ASN A 7 2.03 10.06 -21.44
C ASN A 7 1.93 8.94 -20.40
N TRP A 8 0.73 8.42 -20.15
CA TRP A 8 0.46 7.35 -19.18
C TRP A 8 0.21 5.99 -19.83
N GLU A 9 0.47 5.87 -21.14
CA GLU A 9 0.30 4.63 -21.91
C GLU A 9 -1.11 4.04 -21.72
N ILE A 10 -2.12 4.92 -21.71
CA ILE A 10 -3.53 4.56 -21.56
C ILE A 10 -4.07 4.17 -22.92
N THR A 11 -4.30 2.87 -23.10
CA THR A 11 -4.88 2.27 -24.30
C THR A 11 -6.40 2.27 -24.27
N HIS A 12 -7.00 2.11 -23.08
CA HIS A 12 -8.45 2.03 -22.90
C HIS A 12 -8.96 3.03 -21.86
N ASN A 13 -10.15 3.59 -22.09
CA ASN A 13 -10.71 4.63 -21.22
C ASN A 13 -10.89 4.20 -19.76
N TRP A 14 -11.19 2.92 -19.50
CA TRP A 14 -11.37 2.41 -18.15
C TRP A 14 -10.09 2.52 -17.30
N GLN A 15 -8.90 2.53 -17.91
CA GLN A 15 -7.62 2.66 -17.20
C GLN A 15 -7.42 4.05 -16.57
N LEU A 16 -8.20 5.06 -16.97
CA LEU A 16 -8.21 6.37 -16.31
C LEU A 16 -8.66 6.29 -14.84
N ILE A 17 -9.30 5.19 -14.45
CA ILE A 17 -9.68 4.94 -13.05
C ILE A 17 -8.46 4.90 -12.14
N PHE A 18 -7.32 4.37 -12.57
CA PHE A 18 -6.15 4.23 -11.69
C PHE A 18 -5.49 5.57 -11.35
N PRO A 19 -5.21 6.48 -12.30
CA PRO A 19 -4.75 7.82 -11.95
C PRO A 19 -5.75 8.57 -11.05
N ALA A 20 -7.05 8.45 -11.30
CA ALA A 20 -8.07 9.08 -10.48
C ALA A 20 -8.07 8.52 -9.04
N LEU A 21 -8.08 7.18 -8.90
CA LEU A 21 -7.97 6.49 -7.62
C LEU A 21 -6.67 6.81 -6.90
N GLY A 22 -5.54 6.87 -7.62
CA GLY A 22 -4.24 7.20 -7.04
C GLY A 22 -4.22 8.58 -6.39
N ILE A 23 -4.81 9.59 -7.04
CA ILE A 23 -4.94 10.94 -6.48
C ILE A 23 -5.91 10.93 -5.29
N LEU A 24 -7.09 10.31 -5.43
CA LEU A 24 -8.10 10.25 -4.37
C LEU A 24 -7.58 9.54 -3.11
N LEU A 25 -6.90 8.41 -3.28
CA LEU A 25 -6.31 7.65 -2.17
C LEU A 25 -5.14 8.41 -1.53
N SER A 26 -4.32 9.10 -2.32
CA SER A 26 -3.25 9.96 -1.78
C SER A 26 -3.81 11.15 -1.00
N LEU A 27 -4.96 11.69 -1.41
CA LEU A 27 -5.70 12.71 -0.68
C LEU A 27 -6.27 12.15 0.63
N GLY A 28 -6.91 10.98 0.58
CA GLY A 28 -7.39 10.28 1.76
C GLY A 28 -6.28 10.00 2.77
N CYS A 29 -5.14 9.46 2.32
CA CYS A 29 -3.97 9.21 3.16
C CYS A 29 -3.40 10.52 3.74
N GLY A 30 -3.24 11.56 2.92
CA GLY A 30 -2.76 12.87 3.38
C GLY A 30 -3.65 13.46 4.48
N PHE A 31 -4.98 13.38 4.31
CA PHE A 31 -5.94 13.80 5.32
C PHE A 31 -5.88 12.96 6.61
N LEU A 32 -5.82 11.63 6.49
CA LEU A 32 -5.74 10.75 7.67
C LEU A 32 -4.47 11.00 8.49
N ILE A 33 -3.34 11.25 7.83
CA ILE A 33 -2.09 11.61 8.50
C ILE A 33 -2.20 13.00 9.13
N ALA A 34 -2.75 13.99 8.42
CA ALA A 34 -2.95 15.33 8.97
C ALA A 34 -3.82 15.30 10.25
N ARG A 35 -4.90 14.51 10.24
CA ARG A 35 -5.77 14.27 11.41
C ARG A 35 -5.12 13.45 12.52
N ARG A 36 -4.00 12.79 12.26
CA ARG A 36 -3.20 12.13 13.32
C ARG A 36 -2.26 13.14 14.00
N LEU A 37 -1.95 14.24 13.33
CA LEU A 37 -0.96 15.24 13.71
C LEU A 37 -1.57 16.56 14.19
N ASP A 38 -2.90 16.66 14.36
CA ASP A 38 -3.59 17.87 14.84
C ASP A 38 -3.87 17.87 16.35
N PHE A 39 -3.29 16.91 17.09
CA PHE A 39 -3.55 16.67 18.52
C PHE A 39 -3.34 17.85 19.46
N PHE A 40 -2.62 18.89 19.02
CA PHE A 40 -2.27 20.08 19.80
C PHE A 40 -3.17 21.29 19.51
N LEU A 41 -4.16 21.17 18.61
CA LEU A 41 -5.04 22.26 18.21
C LEU A 41 -6.45 22.07 18.75
N ASP A 42 -7.00 23.14 19.31
CA ASP A 42 -8.40 23.15 19.74
C ASP A 42 -9.37 23.20 18.54
N PRO A 43 -10.57 22.62 18.68
CA PRO A 43 -11.58 22.65 17.64
C PRO A 43 -11.98 24.07 17.24
N GLY A 44 -11.64 24.46 16.01
CA GLY A 44 -11.88 25.83 15.54
C GLY A 44 -11.45 26.07 14.09
N ILE A 45 -11.45 27.34 13.70
CA ILE A 45 -11.02 27.76 12.35
C ILE A 45 -9.55 27.41 12.12
N THR A 46 -8.69 27.62 13.12
CA THR A 46 -7.26 27.31 13.06
C THR A 46 -6.99 25.83 12.79
N GLN A 47 -7.71 24.92 13.46
CA GLN A 47 -7.61 23.47 13.20
C GLN A 47 -8.03 23.12 11.77
N LYS A 48 -9.15 23.67 11.28
CA LYS A 48 -9.62 23.40 9.91
C LYS A 48 -8.62 23.87 8.87
N ILE A 49 -8.07 25.09 9.03
CA ILE A 49 -7.03 25.62 8.14
C ILE A 49 -5.79 24.72 8.16
N TYR A 50 -5.32 24.33 9.35
CA TYR A 50 -4.20 23.42 9.51
C TYR A 50 -4.43 22.09 8.81
N LEU A 51 -5.59 21.46 9.03
CA LEU A 51 -5.94 20.17 8.40
C LEU A 51 -5.99 20.28 6.88
N THR A 52 -6.59 21.33 6.32
CA THR A 52 -6.65 21.53 4.87
C THR A 52 -5.27 21.76 4.28
N VAL A 53 -4.46 22.65 4.87
CA VAL A 53 -3.13 22.96 4.34
C VAL A 53 -2.21 21.74 4.46
N LEU A 54 -2.14 21.11 5.64
CA LEU A 54 -1.27 19.96 5.87
C LEU A 54 -1.66 18.77 5.00
N SER A 55 -2.97 18.50 4.82
CA SER A 55 -3.41 17.41 3.94
C SER A 55 -2.97 17.62 2.50
N LEU A 56 -3.10 18.83 1.94
CA LEU A 56 -2.63 19.15 0.57
C LEU A 56 -1.11 18.99 0.44
N VAL A 57 -0.34 19.46 1.41
CA VAL A 57 1.12 19.32 1.44
C VAL A 57 1.52 17.84 1.48
N LEU A 58 0.90 17.06 2.37
CA LEU A 58 1.16 15.62 2.48
C LEU A 58 0.76 14.86 1.22
N THR A 59 -0.37 15.18 0.61
CA THR A 59 -0.80 14.58 -0.65
C THR A 59 0.19 14.87 -1.78
N TYR A 60 0.66 16.11 -1.89
CA TYR A 60 1.70 16.46 -2.86
C TYR A 60 2.99 15.67 -2.61
N ALA A 61 3.44 15.57 -1.35
CA ALA A 61 4.62 14.81 -0.98
C ALA A 61 4.47 13.31 -1.33
N ILE A 62 3.32 12.70 -1.03
CA ILE A 62 3.03 11.30 -1.37
C ILE A 62 3.07 11.07 -2.88
N ILE A 63 2.48 11.97 -3.68
CA ILE A 63 2.51 11.88 -5.14
C ILE A 63 3.94 12.00 -5.67
N GLN A 64 4.73 12.96 -5.16
CA GLN A 64 6.12 13.12 -5.58
C GLN A 64 6.98 11.90 -5.24
N LEU A 65 6.82 11.36 -4.03
CA LEU A 65 7.47 10.12 -3.63
C LEU A 65 7.07 8.95 -4.54
N SER A 66 5.78 8.84 -4.86
CA SER A 66 5.28 7.78 -5.75
C SER A 66 5.88 7.90 -7.16
N LEU A 67 5.97 9.12 -7.71
CA LEU A 67 6.60 9.37 -9.01
C LEU A 67 8.11 9.12 -8.99
N PHE A 68 8.79 9.42 -7.88
CA PHE A 68 10.19 9.08 -7.68
C PHE A 68 10.40 7.55 -7.69
N CYS A 69 9.60 6.82 -6.90
CA CYS A 69 9.61 5.37 -6.86
C CYS A 69 9.29 4.75 -8.23
N PHE A 70 8.30 5.30 -8.93
CA PHE A 70 7.95 4.88 -10.30
C PHE A 70 9.18 4.90 -11.21
N LYS A 71 9.93 6.02 -11.25
CA LYS A 71 11.13 6.14 -12.10
C LYS A 71 12.20 5.10 -11.76
N LYS A 72 12.39 4.77 -10.48
CA LYS A 72 13.39 3.79 -10.01
C LYS A 72 12.96 2.34 -10.26
N LEU A 73 11.66 2.05 -10.10
CA LEU A 73 11.11 0.71 -10.20
C LEU A 73 10.73 0.33 -11.63
N LYS A 74 10.53 1.31 -12.53
CA LYS A 74 10.20 1.07 -13.93
C LYS A 74 11.14 0.07 -14.62
N ASN A 75 12.44 0.15 -14.32
CA ASN A 75 13.44 -0.73 -14.95
C ASN A 75 13.58 -2.09 -14.24
N ARG A 76 12.97 -2.26 -13.06
CA ARG A 76 13.08 -3.49 -12.23
C ARG A 76 11.83 -4.36 -12.30
N TRP A 77 10.69 -3.77 -12.61
CA TRP A 77 9.39 -4.43 -12.68
C TRP A 77 8.97 -4.61 -14.13
N LEU A 78 8.55 -5.83 -14.46
CA LEU A 78 8.03 -6.19 -15.79
C LEU A 78 6.56 -5.80 -15.86
N LEU A 79 6.29 -4.51 -16.09
CA LEU A 79 4.94 -3.96 -16.29
C LEU A 79 4.89 -3.32 -17.68
N GLU A 80 3.79 -3.53 -18.40
CA GLU A 80 3.65 -3.14 -19.80
C GLU A 80 3.36 -1.65 -19.94
N ASN A 81 2.57 -1.10 -19.01
CA ASN A 81 2.06 0.26 -19.09
C ASN A 81 2.27 1.05 -17.80
N ARG A 82 2.43 2.37 -17.90
CA ARG A 82 2.65 3.23 -16.71
C ARG A 82 1.49 3.20 -15.71
N TRP A 83 0.26 3.03 -16.16
CA TRP A 83 -0.91 3.00 -15.26
C TRP A 83 -0.90 1.76 -14.34
N GLU A 84 -0.26 0.67 -14.75
CA GLU A 84 -0.16 -0.57 -13.95
C GLU A 84 0.67 -0.33 -12.69
N PHE A 85 1.69 0.53 -12.75
CA PHE A 85 2.45 0.90 -11.55
C PHE A 85 1.59 1.61 -10.51
N ILE A 86 0.61 2.42 -10.95
CA ILE A 86 -0.34 3.06 -10.03
C ILE A 86 -1.19 1.97 -9.36
N ALA A 87 -1.70 1.01 -10.15
CA ALA A 87 -2.45 -0.13 -9.61
C ALA A 87 -1.61 -0.93 -8.60
N VAL A 88 -0.35 -1.23 -8.92
CA VAL A 88 0.57 -1.95 -8.04
C VAL A 88 0.83 -1.19 -6.74
N PHE A 89 1.05 0.13 -6.78
CA PHE A 89 1.20 0.93 -5.55
C PHE A 89 -0.07 0.96 -4.71
N ILE A 90 -1.25 1.01 -5.34
CA ILE A 90 -2.53 0.91 -4.63
C ILE A 90 -2.67 -0.44 -3.93
N VAL A 91 -2.37 -1.55 -4.63
CA VAL A 91 -2.39 -2.91 -4.05
C VAL A 91 -1.45 -2.97 -2.84
N PHE A 92 -0.21 -2.48 -2.96
CA PHE A 92 0.73 -2.45 -1.84
C PHE A 92 0.24 -1.64 -0.64
N ALA A 93 -0.36 -0.47 -0.88
CA ALA A 93 -0.89 0.39 0.18
C ALA A 93 -2.06 -0.26 0.93
N ILE A 94 -2.99 -0.89 0.20
CA ILE A 94 -4.14 -1.60 0.77
C ILE A 94 -3.67 -2.84 1.54
N THR A 95 -2.84 -3.68 0.92
CA THR A 95 -2.37 -4.92 1.53
C THR A 95 -1.54 -4.66 2.79
N GLY A 96 -0.62 -3.69 2.76
CA GLY A 96 0.22 -3.35 3.91
C GLY A 96 -0.58 -2.81 5.10
N SER A 97 -1.48 -1.86 4.85
CA SER A 97 -2.31 -1.29 5.93
C SER A 97 -3.28 -2.33 6.51
N THR A 98 -3.87 -3.18 5.65
CA THR A 98 -4.81 -4.23 6.06
C THR A 98 -4.10 -5.34 6.85
N ALA A 99 -2.94 -5.84 6.40
CA ALA A 99 -2.19 -6.86 7.12
C ALA A 99 -1.78 -6.38 8.53
N GLY A 100 -1.32 -5.13 8.64
CA GLY A 100 -1.00 -4.51 9.92
C GLY A 100 -2.21 -4.45 10.88
N ARG A 101 -3.41 -4.15 10.36
CA ARG A 101 -4.64 -4.09 11.16
C ARG A 101 -5.16 -5.47 11.57
N ILE A 102 -5.10 -6.46 10.67
CA ILE A 102 -5.55 -7.85 10.93
C ILE A 102 -4.60 -8.57 11.88
N SER A 103 -3.30 -8.23 11.89
CA SER A 103 -2.35 -8.89 12.79
C SER A 103 -2.71 -8.78 14.27
N SER A 104 -3.29 -7.67 14.73
CA SER A 104 -3.67 -7.48 16.14
C SER A 104 -4.76 -8.44 16.61
N PRO A 105 -5.94 -8.54 15.95
CA PRO A 105 -6.96 -9.51 16.34
C PRO A 105 -6.50 -10.95 16.16
N VAL A 106 -5.65 -11.24 15.17
CA VAL A 106 -5.05 -12.59 15.03
C VAL A 106 -4.17 -12.93 16.22
N MET A 107 -3.30 -12.02 16.66
CA MET A 107 -2.45 -12.20 17.86
C MET A 107 -3.29 -12.42 19.12
N GLN A 108 -4.40 -11.69 19.28
CA GLN A 108 -5.33 -11.88 20.40
C GLN A 108 -6.05 -13.24 20.33
N ALA A 109 -6.52 -13.63 19.14
CA ALA A 109 -7.25 -14.89 18.94
C ALA A 109 -6.40 -16.14 19.26
N ILE A 110 -5.08 -16.07 19.04
CA ILE A 110 -4.14 -17.15 19.39
C ILE A 110 -3.62 -17.06 20.84
N GLY A 111 -4.14 -16.14 21.66
CA GLY A 111 -3.75 -15.96 23.06
C GLY A 111 -2.42 -15.21 23.28
N LEU A 112 -1.84 -14.64 22.21
CA LEU A 112 -0.57 -13.88 22.23
C LEU A 112 -0.85 -12.37 22.18
N GLY A 113 -1.89 -11.92 22.88
CA GLY A 113 -2.22 -10.51 23.02
C GLY A 113 -1.07 -9.70 23.63
N SER A 114 -1.06 -8.40 23.38
CA SER A 114 -0.09 -7.47 23.99
C SER A 114 -0.14 -7.45 25.52
N GLU A 115 -1.27 -7.89 26.06
CA GLU A 115 -1.58 -8.02 27.48
C GLU A 115 -1.11 -9.34 28.10
N THR A 116 -0.84 -10.37 27.30
CA THR A 116 -0.44 -11.70 27.79
C THR A 116 1.06 -11.95 27.74
N ILE A 117 1.77 -11.26 26.84
CA ILE A 117 3.21 -11.45 26.63
C ILE A 117 3.97 -10.12 26.67
N SER A 118 5.27 -10.17 26.99
CA SER A 118 6.10 -8.97 27.02
C SER A 118 6.19 -8.33 25.63
N GLY A 119 6.26 -7.00 25.58
CA GLY A 119 6.36 -6.25 24.32
C GLY A 119 7.53 -6.69 23.43
N TRP A 120 8.64 -7.13 24.04
CA TRP A 120 9.82 -7.66 23.36
C TRP A 120 9.55 -8.96 22.60
N ILE A 121 8.58 -9.76 23.04
CA ILE A 121 8.16 -11.01 22.39
C ILE A 121 6.99 -10.74 21.44
N TYR A 122 6.07 -9.87 21.84
CA TYR A 122 4.89 -9.50 21.05
C TYR A 122 5.23 -8.95 19.67
N TRP A 123 6.15 -7.98 19.59
CA TRP A 123 6.46 -7.32 18.32
C TRP A 123 7.11 -8.25 17.29
N PRO A 124 8.15 -9.05 17.61
CA PRO A 124 8.69 -10.04 16.69
C PRO A 124 7.65 -11.06 16.21
N LEU A 125 6.82 -11.59 17.12
CA LEU A 125 5.75 -12.52 16.76
C LEU A 125 4.71 -11.87 15.85
N ARG A 126 4.32 -10.64 16.15
CA ARG A 126 3.37 -9.90 15.32
C ARG A 126 3.93 -9.69 13.90
N ILE A 127 5.21 -9.36 13.76
CA ILE A 127 5.87 -9.24 12.44
C ILE A 127 5.86 -10.60 11.72
N LEU A 128 6.15 -11.68 12.44
CA LEU A 128 6.10 -13.04 11.89
C LEU A 128 4.70 -13.42 11.40
N ILE A 129 3.64 -13.01 12.10
CA ILE A 129 2.23 -13.24 11.74
C ILE A 129 1.76 -12.31 10.60
N ILE A 130 2.26 -11.06 10.55
CA ILE A 130 1.97 -10.15 9.42
C ILE A 130 2.44 -10.77 8.10
N PHE A 131 3.57 -11.46 8.09
CA PHE A 131 4.15 -12.01 6.87
C PHE A 131 3.23 -12.97 6.08
N PRO A 132 2.67 -14.05 6.67
CA PRO A 132 1.74 -14.95 5.98
C PRO A 132 0.41 -14.27 5.65
N ILE A 133 -0.10 -13.40 6.54
CA ILE A 133 -1.32 -12.61 6.26
C ILE A 133 -1.11 -11.74 5.03
N TYR A 134 0.05 -11.08 4.94
CA TYR A 134 0.42 -10.23 3.82
C TYR A 134 0.50 -11.00 2.52
N GLN A 135 1.11 -12.20 2.50
CA GLN A 135 1.19 -13.06 1.32
C GLN A 135 -0.21 -13.34 0.72
N VAL A 136 -1.14 -13.82 1.56
CA VAL A 136 -2.49 -14.15 1.13
C VAL A 136 -3.24 -12.91 0.64
N LEU A 137 -3.19 -11.81 1.41
CA LEU A 137 -3.84 -10.57 1.02
C LEU A 137 -3.26 -9.98 -0.27
N LEU A 138 -1.95 -10.07 -0.48
CA LEU A 138 -1.29 -9.53 -1.67
C LEU A 138 -1.88 -10.15 -2.94
N ILE A 139 -2.08 -11.47 -2.96
CA ILE A 139 -2.65 -12.19 -4.10
C ILE A 139 -4.12 -11.86 -4.31
N ILE A 140 -4.92 -11.82 -3.23
CA ILE A 140 -6.35 -11.51 -3.32
C ILE A 140 -6.57 -10.10 -3.85
N ILE A 141 -5.88 -9.11 -3.28
CA ILE A 141 -6.03 -7.71 -3.71
C ILE A 141 -5.43 -7.52 -5.11
N ALA A 142 -4.30 -8.16 -5.44
CA ALA A 142 -3.76 -8.13 -6.79
C ALA A 142 -4.74 -8.67 -7.84
N TRP A 143 -5.49 -9.72 -7.53
CA TRP A 143 -6.51 -10.27 -8.41
C TRP A 143 -7.65 -9.27 -8.66
N ILE A 144 -8.13 -8.59 -7.62
CA ILE A 144 -9.17 -7.54 -7.74
C ILE A 144 -8.72 -6.40 -8.66
N PHE A 145 -7.44 -6.02 -8.59
CA PHE A 145 -6.88 -4.93 -9.40
C PHE A 145 -6.33 -5.39 -10.77
N GLY A 146 -6.50 -6.66 -11.13
CA GLY A 146 -6.05 -7.22 -12.42
C GLY A 146 -4.53 -7.40 -12.54
N GLN A 147 -3.80 -7.37 -11.42
CA GLN A 147 -2.33 -7.47 -11.35
C GLN A 147 -1.84 -8.83 -10.80
N TYR A 148 -2.69 -9.86 -10.80
CA TYR A 148 -2.38 -11.19 -10.24
C TYR A 148 -1.07 -11.78 -10.79
N ALA A 149 -0.87 -11.78 -12.12
CA ALA A 149 0.31 -12.39 -12.73
C ALA A 149 1.62 -11.75 -12.27
N PHE A 150 1.65 -10.42 -12.17
CA PHE A 150 2.78 -9.66 -11.65
C PHE A 150 3.07 -10.04 -10.20
N PHE A 151 2.06 -9.97 -9.33
CA PHE A 151 2.23 -10.22 -7.90
C PHE A 151 2.54 -11.67 -7.57
N TYR A 152 1.97 -12.62 -8.32
CA TYR A 152 2.27 -14.03 -8.15
C TYR A 152 3.74 -14.35 -8.48
N GLN A 153 4.30 -13.74 -9.54
CA GLN A 153 5.73 -13.86 -9.84
C GLN A 153 6.60 -13.15 -8.79
N PHE A 154 6.16 -11.96 -8.36
CA PHE A 154 6.84 -11.18 -7.33
C PHE A 154 6.95 -11.96 -6.01
N GLU A 155 5.84 -12.52 -5.54
CA GLU A 155 5.76 -13.31 -4.31
C GLU A 155 6.59 -14.58 -4.40
N LYS A 156 6.49 -15.36 -5.49
CA LYS A 156 7.34 -16.54 -5.68
C LYS A 156 8.82 -16.19 -5.61
N LYS A 157 9.23 -15.12 -6.28
CA LYS A 157 10.62 -14.65 -6.29
C LYS A 157 11.07 -14.22 -4.89
N MET A 158 10.19 -13.59 -4.12
CA MET A 158 10.46 -13.18 -2.75
C MET A 158 10.57 -14.38 -1.80
N LEU A 159 9.57 -15.28 -1.81
CA LEU A 159 9.56 -16.48 -0.95
C LEU A 159 10.69 -17.44 -1.28
N SER A 160 11.05 -17.60 -2.55
CA SER A 160 12.21 -18.39 -2.95
C SER A 160 13.52 -17.86 -2.36
N ARG A 161 13.68 -16.53 -2.28
CA ARG A 161 14.86 -15.90 -1.66
C ARG A 161 14.89 -16.01 -0.14
N PHE A 162 13.73 -16.16 0.49
CA PHE A 162 13.61 -16.45 1.93
C PHE A 162 13.77 -17.95 2.27
N GLY A 163 14.17 -18.79 1.31
CA GLY A 163 14.37 -20.24 1.53
C GLY A 163 13.09 -21.07 1.43
N LEU A 164 11.94 -20.45 1.18
CA LEU A 164 10.65 -21.12 0.99
C LEU A 164 10.40 -21.54 -0.47
N GLY A 165 11.46 -21.62 -1.27
CA GLY A 165 11.37 -21.99 -2.70
C GLY A 165 10.83 -23.40 -2.94
N PHE A 166 10.90 -24.28 -1.93
CA PHE A 166 10.37 -25.64 -2.02
C PHE A 166 8.83 -25.66 -2.18
N LEU A 167 8.12 -24.64 -1.70
CA LEU A 167 6.65 -24.53 -1.86
C LEU A 167 6.21 -24.36 -3.33
N PHE A 168 7.14 -24.03 -4.22
CA PHE A 168 6.88 -23.77 -5.64
C PHE A 168 7.58 -24.76 -6.58
N LYS A 169 8.26 -25.78 -6.03
CA LYS A 169 8.71 -26.92 -6.84
C LYS A 169 7.47 -27.68 -7.31
N LYS A 170 7.40 -27.88 -8.63
CA LYS A 170 6.42 -28.77 -9.26
C LYS A 170 6.63 -30.21 -8.78
#